data_AF-A0AAP2GJQ8-F1
#
_entry.id   AF-A0AAP2GJQ8-F1
#
_cell.length_a   1.000
_cell.length_b   1.000
_cell.length_c   1.000
_cell.angle_alpha   90.00
_cell.angle_beta   90.00
_cell.angle_gamma   90.00
#
_symmetry.space_group_name_H-M   'P 1'
#
loop_
_entity.id
_entity.type
_entity.pdbx_description
1 polymer ?
#
loop_
_entity_poly.entity_id
_entity_poly.type
_entity_poly.pdbx_seq_one_letter_code
_entity_poly.pdbx_strand_id
1 'polypeptide(L)'
;MSSFFAVAQQGRAALETEADTLAAREDFEGAIALYSKILQNAMYADESDYIVLHKRAYAYFSAERFNEALTDVNQYLGKYPTDHQGKLLRMYVYQGLEKYDLLLKELDAFAVGRYGDPQIDRWRASILMEAGRYAEARTAIRTMLREEEDPELQAYLGLTYAYEQRPDSAKIVFDEAIAKEPGYVQTYLFAGSMCIEQEAYGLALKYIEAGLKQEPGNVTLLFYKGVAQVENDQLAAGCSTLTKAFHAGFDDAVDYLKEYCYSTKE
;
A
#
# COMPACT_ATOMS: atom_id res chain seq x y z
N MET A 1 -50.09 -3.76 16.84
CA MET A 1 -48.62 -3.66 16.92
C MET A 1 -47.97 -3.30 15.57
N SER A 2 -48.71 -2.72 14.61
CA SER A 2 -48.26 -2.67 13.21
C SER A 2 -47.77 -1.29 12.73
N SER A 3 -48.13 -0.19 13.40
CA SER A 3 -47.77 1.17 12.98
C SER A 3 -46.42 1.66 13.52
N PHE A 4 -46.09 1.33 14.77
CA PHE A 4 -44.83 1.72 15.41
C PHE A 4 -43.60 1.07 14.74
N PHE A 5 -43.71 -0.21 14.38
CA PHE A 5 -42.64 -0.93 13.68
C PHE A 5 -42.38 -0.36 12.29
N ALA A 6 -43.43 0.03 11.55
CA ALA A 6 -43.29 0.64 10.23
C ALA A 6 -42.58 2.00 10.28
N VAL A 7 -42.89 2.84 11.27
CA VAL A 7 -42.24 4.15 11.46
C VAL A 7 -40.78 3.99 11.91
N ALA A 8 -40.50 3.03 12.79
CA ALA A 8 -39.13 2.72 13.21
C ALA A 8 -38.29 2.19 12.03
N GLN A 9 -38.86 1.34 11.18
CA GLN A 9 -38.18 0.87 9.96
C GLN A 9 -37.96 1.98 8.93
N GLN A 10 -38.93 2.89 8.74
CA GLN A 10 -38.72 4.08 7.88
C GLN A 10 -37.61 4.98 8.41
N GLY A 11 -37.55 5.21 9.72
CA GLY A 11 -36.47 5.99 10.35
C GLY A 11 -35.10 5.32 10.18
N ARG A 12 -35.03 3.99 10.31
CA ARG A 12 -33.80 3.23 10.04
C ARG A 12 -33.34 3.36 8.59
N ALA A 13 -34.23 3.15 7.63
CA ALA A 13 -33.89 3.20 6.21
C ALA A 13 -33.39 4.60 5.78
N ALA A 14 -33.96 5.66 6.38
CA ALA A 14 -33.49 7.02 6.16
C ALA A 14 -32.08 7.25 6.69
N LEU A 15 -31.78 6.78 7.92
CA LEU A 15 -30.44 6.86 8.51
C LEU A 15 -29.41 6.07 7.69
N GLU A 16 -29.79 4.90 7.18
CA GLU A 16 -28.90 4.09 6.35
C GLU A 16 -28.59 4.77 5.02
N THR A 17 -29.59 5.36 4.36
CA THR A 17 -29.41 6.11 3.10
C THR A 17 -28.51 7.33 3.30
N GLU A 18 -28.68 8.03 4.43
CA GLU A 18 -27.83 9.17 4.79
C GLU A 18 -26.39 8.72 5.06
N ALA A 19 -26.20 7.63 5.81
CA ALA A 19 -24.89 7.05 6.06
C ALA A 19 -24.18 6.59 4.77
N ASP A 20 -24.89 5.92 3.87
CA ASP A 20 -24.40 5.52 2.55
C ASP A 20 -23.95 6.74 1.73
N THR A 21 -24.72 7.84 1.80
CA THR A 21 -24.40 9.10 1.11
C THR A 21 -23.14 9.77 1.67
N LEU A 22 -22.95 9.74 2.99
CA LEU A 22 -21.74 10.26 3.65
C LEU A 22 -20.51 9.42 3.27
N ALA A 23 -20.62 8.09 3.33
CA ALA A 23 -19.56 7.18 2.92
C ALA A 23 -19.16 7.38 1.44
N ALA A 24 -20.14 7.59 0.55
CA ALA A 24 -19.88 7.87 -0.87
C ALA A 24 -19.20 9.23 -1.11
N ARG A 25 -19.23 10.15 -0.13
CA ARG A 25 -18.52 11.43 -0.14
C ARG A 25 -17.23 11.39 0.67
N GLU A 26 -16.79 10.19 1.07
CA GLU A 26 -15.60 9.96 1.91
C GLU A 26 -15.67 10.61 3.31
N ASP A 27 -16.86 11.04 3.74
CA ASP A 27 -17.12 11.43 5.13
C ASP A 27 -17.37 10.16 5.96
N PHE A 28 -16.29 9.42 6.20
CA PHE A 28 -16.35 8.14 6.89
C PHE A 28 -16.75 8.29 8.36
N GLU A 29 -16.30 9.35 9.05
CA GLU A 29 -16.67 9.59 10.45
C GLU A 29 -18.17 9.89 10.59
N GLY A 30 -18.74 10.69 9.70
CA GLY A 30 -20.18 10.92 9.63
C GLY A 30 -20.96 9.63 9.37
N ALA A 31 -20.51 8.83 8.38
CA ALA A 31 -21.13 7.54 8.08
C ALA A 31 -21.07 6.56 9.27
N ILE A 32 -19.91 6.44 9.92
CA ILE A 32 -19.68 5.61 11.11
C ILE A 32 -20.65 5.98 12.23
N ALA A 33 -20.86 7.29 12.48
CA ALA A 33 -21.78 7.76 13.51
C ALA A 33 -23.22 7.30 13.25
N LEU A 34 -23.69 7.41 12.00
CA LEU A 34 -25.03 7.01 11.62
C LEU A 34 -25.21 5.48 11.62
N TYR A 35 -24.26 4.71 11.08
CA TYR A 35 -24.30 3.25 11.18
C TYR A 35 -24.28 2.77 12.63
N SER A 36 -23.47 3.41 13.49
CA SER A 36 -23.43 3.09 14.92
C SER A 36 -24.76 3.36 15.62
N LYS A 37 -25.46 4.43 15.22
CA LYS A 37 -26.81 4.73 15.72
C LYS A 37 -27.83 3.66 15.30
N ILE A 38 -27.74 3.15 14.08
CA ILE A 38 -28.58 2.04 13.60
C ILE A 38 -28.30 0.78 14.43
N LEU A 39 -27.03 0.50 14.71
CA LEU A 39 -26.59 -0.72 15.40
C LEU A 39 -26.71 -0.67 16.94
N GLN A 40 -26.92 0.52 17.54
CA GLN A 40 -26.95 0.69 18.99
C GLN A 40 -27.92 -0.25 19.71
N ASN A 41 -29.06 -0.54 19.08
CA ASN A 41 -30.09 -1.45 19.60
C ASN A 41 -30.32 -2.66 18.67
N ALA A 42 -29.34 -2.99 17.82
CA ALA A 42 -29.44 -4.14 16.91
C ALA A 42 -29.54 -5.43 17.73
N MET A 43 -30.55 -6.23 17.43
CA MET A 43 -30.75 -7.55 18.01
C MET A 43 -30.12 -8.65 17.15
N TYR A 44 -29.63 -8.30 15.95
CA TYR A 44 -29.02 -9.22 14.99
C TYR A 44 -29.96 -10.38 14.60
N ALA A 45 -31.26 -10.10 14.62
CA ALA A 45 -32.30 -11.04 14.20
C ALA A 45 -32.47 -11.07 12.67
N ASP A 46 -32.20 -9.93 12.03
CA ASP A 46 -32.41 -9.71 10.59
C ASP A 46 -31.07 -9.56 9.85
N GLU A 47 -31.06 -9.93 8.57
CA GLU A 47 -29.89 -9.81 7.68
C GLU A 47 -29.42 -8.35 7.52
N SER A 48 -30.35 -7.40 7.65
CA SER A 48 -30.08 -5.96 7.51
C SER A 48 -29.12 -5.43 8.58
N ASP A 49 -29.10 -6.00 9.79
CA ASP A 49 -28.15 -5.60 10.84
C ASP A 49 -26.72 -5.98 10.45
N TYR A 50 -26.56 -7.15 9.83
CA TYR A 50 -25.25 -7.61 9.37
C TYR A 50 -24.76 -6.85 8.13
N ILE A 51 -25.66 -6.45 7.22
CA ILE A 51 -25.30 -5.58 6.10
C ILE A 51 -24.73 -4.24 6.62
N VAL A 52 -25.36 -3.67 7.65
CA VAL A 52 -24.88 -2.43 8.27
C VAL A 52 -23.53 -2.65 8.99
N LEU A 53 -23.29 -3.81 9.61
CA LEU A 53 -21.96 -4.17 10.13
C LEU A 53 -20.90 -4.16 9.02
N HIS A 54 -21.18 -4.77 7.87
CA HIS A 54 -20.24 -4.78 6.75
C HIS A 54 -19.94 -3.36 6.23
N LYS A 55 -20.99 -2.53 6.08
CA LYS A 55 -20.84 -1.12 5.66
C LYS A 55 -20.04 -0.30 6.67
N ARG A 56 -20.28 -0.48 7.97
CA ARG A 56 -19.55 0.23 9.02
C ARG A 56 -18.11 -0.28 9.14
N ALA A 57 -17.86 -1.58 8.96
CA ALA A 57 -16.51 -2.13 8.88
C ALA A 57 -15.71 -1.50 7.73
N TYR A 58 -16.34 -1.34 6.56
CA TYR A 58 -15.72 -0.64 5.44
C TYR A 58 -15.40 0.82 5.79
N ALA A 59 -16.35 1.56 6.38
CA ALA A 59 -16.10 2.94 6.79
C ALA A 59 -15.00 3.05 7.87
N TYR A 60 -14.96 2.14 8.85
CA TYR A 60 -13.86 2.05 9.82
C TYR A 60 -12.52 1.78 9.13
N PHE A 61 -12.47 0.85 8.17
CA PHE A 61 -11.26 0.57 7.40
C PHE A 61 -10.78 1.81 6.64
N SER A 62 -11.68 2.52 5.96
CA SER A 62 -11.35 3.75 5.22
C SER A 62 -10.94 4.92 6.12
N ALA A 63 -11.34 4.90 7.39
CA ALA A 63 -10.89 5.84 8.42
C ALA A 63 -9.62 5.35 9.16
N GLU A 64 -8.96 4.29 8.70
CA GLU A 64 -7.78 3.65 9.32
C GLU A 64 -8.02 3.12 10.75
N ARG A 65 -9.29 2.93 11.13
CA ARG A 65 -9.73 2.38 12.42
C ARG A 65 -9.82 0.86 12.37
N PHE A 66 -8.67 0.23 12.13
CA PHE A 66 -8.62 -1.18 11.75
C PHE A 66 -9.09 -2.15 12.84
N ASN A 67 -8.97 -1.81 14.13
CA ASN A 67 -9.45 -2.68 15.21
C ASN A 67 -10.98 -2.74 15.28
N GLU A 68 -11.65 -1.60 15.12
CA GLU A 68 -13.10 -1.53 15.02
C GLU A 68 -13.60 -2.21 13.74
N ALA A 69 -12.94 -1.97 12.61
CA ALA A 69 -13.23 -2.66 11.35
C ALA A 69 -13.13 -4.19 11.51
N LEU A 70 -12.09 -4.67 12.20
CA LEU A 70 -11.88 -6.10 12.45
C LEU A 70 -13.01 -6.70 13.30
N THR A 71 -13.52 -5.94 14.26
CA THR A 71 -14.62 -6.37 15.13
C THR A 71 -15.90 -6.57 14.31
N ASP A 72 -16.29 -5.56 13.53
CA ASP A 72 -17.51 -5.59 12.73
C ASP A 72 -17.44 -6.64 11.61
N VAL A 73 -16.31 -6.74 10.89
CA VAL A 73 -16.16 -7.71 9.80
C VAL A 73 -16.14 -9.15 10.31
N ASN A 74 -15.59 -9.41 11.51
CA ASN A 74 -15.65 -10.73 12.12
C ASN A 74 -17.07 -11.11 12.53
N GLN A 75 -17.85 -10.16 13.06
CA GLN A 75 -19.25 -10.41 13.39
C GLN A 75 -20.09 -10.68 12.13
N TYR A 76 -19.86 -9.90 11.05
CA TYR A 76 -20.47 -10.13 9.74
C TYR A 76 -20.12 -11.52 9.17
N LEU A 77 -18.84 -11.87 9.12
CA LEU A 77 -18.37 -13.17 8.61
C LEU A 77 -18.76 -14.35 9.50
N GLY A 78 -19.09 -14.12 10.77
CA GLY A 78 -19.71 -15.14 11.62
C GLY A 78 -21.07 -15.61 11.10
N LYS A 79 -21.82 -14.70 10.46
CA LYS A 79 -23.11 -15.01 9.81
C LYS A 79 -22.93 -15.43 8.35
N TYR A 80 -22.02 -14.80 7.62
CA TYR A 80 -21.76 -15.03 6.20
C TYR A 80 -20.32 -15.53 5.94
N PRO A 81 -19.96 -16.74 6.40
CA PRO A 81 -18.57 -17.21 6.40
C PRO A 81 -17.99 -17.49 5.01
N THR A 82 -18.84 -17.51 3.97
CA THR A 82 -18.44 -17.72 2.57
C THR A 82 -18.51 -16.45 1.74
N ASP A 83 -18.95 -15.32 2.32
CA ASP A 83 -19.06 -14.08 1.57
C ASP A 83 -17.68 -13.57 1.15
N HIS A 84 -17.52 -13.35 -0.16
CA HIS A 84 -16.23 -13.01 -0.75
C HIS A 84 -15.82 -11.57 -0.40
N GLN A 85 -16.76 -10.64 -0.39
CA GLN A 85 -16.49 -9.23 -0.10
C GLN A 85 -16.08 -9.04 1.36
N GLY A 86 -16.79 -9.68 2.30
CA GLY A 86 -16.40 -9.66 3.71
C GLY A 86 -15.00 -10.23 3.98
N LYS A 87 -14.63 -11.35 3.32
CA LYS A 87 -13.27 -11.92 3.45
C LYS A 87 -12.21 -10.98 2.90
N LEU A 88 -12.47 -10.38 1.74
CA LEU A 88 -11.56 -9.42 1.12
C LEU A 88 -11.35 -8.19 2.03
N LEU A 89 -12.42 -7.64 2.59
CA LEU A 89 -12.34 -6.56 3.57
C LEU A 89 -11.52 -6.98 4.81
N ARG A 90 -11.76 -8.18 5.36
CA ARG A 90 -10.98 -8.65 6.51
C ARG A 90 -9.49 -8.83 6.18
N MET A 91 -9.16 -9.29 4.98
CA MET A 91 -7.77 -9.39 4.54
C MET A 91 -7.10 -8.00 4.49
N TYR A 92 -7.76 -6.97 3.93
CA TYR A 92 -7.24 -5.60 3.97
C TYR A 92 -7.11 -5.05 5.40
N VAL A 93 -8.06 -5.38 6.28
CA VAL A 93 -7.98 -5.02 7.71
C VAL A 93 -6.81 -5.75 8.40
N TYR A 94 -6.55 -7.02 8.08
CA TYR A 94 -5.35 -7.71 8.59
C TYR A 94 -4.07 -7.09 8.07
N GLN A 95 -4.05 -6.64 6.82
CA GLN A 95 -2.90 -5.94 6.24
C GLN A 95 -2.63 -4.61 6.99
N GLY A 96 -3.65 -3.77 7.20
CA GLY A 96 -3.52 -2.52 7.96
C GLY A 96 -3.18 -2.71 9.44
N LEU A 97 -3.49 -3.87 10.02
CA LEU A 97 -3.06 -4.25 11.38
C LEU A 97 -1.71 -4.98 11.42
N GLU A 98 -1.05 -5.14 10.27
CA GLU A 98 0.20 -5.90 10.12
C GLU A 98 0.09 -7.36 10.64
N LYS A 99 -1.11 -7.92 10.63
CA LYS A 99 -1.40 -9.31 11.04
C LYS A 99 -1.12 -10.27 9.88
N TYR A 100 0.10 -10.22 9.36
CA TYR A 100 0.49 -10.89 8.12
C TYR A 100 0.30 -12.41 8.13
N ASP A 101 0.51 -13.09 9.27
CA ASP A 101 0.29 -14.54 9.35
C ASP A 101 -1.20 -14.91 9.20
N LEU A 102 -2.10 -14.11 9.78
CA LEU A 102 -3.55 -14.31 9.62
C LEU A 102 -3.98 -13.97 8.19
N LEU A 103 -3.43 -12.90 7.62
CA LEU A 103 -3.66 -12.51 6.23
C LEU A 103 -3.25 -13.60 5.25
N LEU A 104 -2.01 -14.11 5.34
CA LEU A 104 -1.51 -15.14 4.44
C LEU A 104 -2.32 -16.43 4.55
N LYS A 105 -2.73 -16.81 5.76
CA LYS A 105 -3.61 -17.97 5.98
C LYS A 105 -4.99 -17.78 5.34
N GLU A 106 -5.57 -16.58 5.45
CA GLU A 106 -6.86 -16.31 4.81
C GLU A 106 -6.74 -16.23 3.28
N LEU A 107 -5.64 -15.66 2.77
CA LEU A 107 -5.33 -15.64 1.35
C LEU A 107 -5.17 -17.06 0.79
N ASP A 108 -4.53 -17.98 1.51
CA ASP A 108 -4.43 -19.40 1.12
C ASP A 108 -5.82 -20.03 0.93
N ALA A 109 -6.73 -19.80 1.87
CA ALA A 109 -8.10 -20.30 1.81
C ALA A 109 -8.92 -19.61 0.70
N PHE A 110 -8.66 -18.33 0.45
CA PHE A 110 -9.29 -17.54 -0.58
C PHE A 110 -8.83 -17.97 -1.99
N ALA A 111 -7.58 -18.37 -2.14
CA ALA A 111 -6.96 -18.78 -3.41
C ALA A 111 -7.33 -20.21 -3.85
N VAL A 112 -8.07 -21.00 -3.07
CA VAL A 112 -8.48 -22.36 -3.45
C VAL A 112 -9.24 -22.34 -4.77
N GLY A 113 -8.75 -23.08 -5.77
CA GLY A 113 -9.31 -23.10 -7.12
C GLY A 113 -8.86 -21.95 -8.03
N ARG A 114 -8.05 -21.02 -7.50
CA ARG A 114 -7.39 -19.90 -8.18
C ARG A 114 -5.87 -19.92 -8.02
N TYR A 115 -5.30 -21.10 -7.75
CA TYR A 115 -3.85 -21.26 -7.69
C TYR A 115 -3.25 -20.98 -9.08
N GLY A 116 -2.23 -20.12 -9.12
CA GLY A 116 -1.64 -19.62 -10.35
C GLY A 116 -2.39 -18.44 -10.97
N ASP A 117 -3.34 -17.82 -10.26
CA ASP A 117 -3.88 -16.50 -10.62
C ASP A 117 -2.79 -15.44 -10.38
N PRO A 118 -2.27 -14.76 -11.43
CA PRO A 118 -1.17 -13.81 -11.28
C PRO A 118 -1.48 -12.66 -10.32
N GLN A 119 -2.76 -12.27 -10.17
CA GLN A 119 -3.13 -11.19 -9.24
C GLN A 119 -2.98 -11.63 -7.78
N ILE A 120 -3.38 -12.87 -7.47
CA ILE A 120 -3.25 -13.44 -6.13
C ILE A 120 -1.78 -13.68 -5.79
N ASP A 121 -1.00 -14.19 -6.73
CA ASP A 121 0.42 -14.47 -6.52
C ASP A 121 1.24 -13.17 -6.34
N ARG A 122 0.91 -12.10 -7.08
CA ARG A 122 1.46 -10.76 -6.86
C ARG A 122 1.11 -10.22 -5.48
N TRP A 123 -0.16 -10.29 -5.09
CA TRP A 123 -0.58 -9.80 -3.78
C TRP A 123 0.12 -10.56 -2.65
N ARG A 124 0.24 -11.88 -2.77
CA ARG A 124 1.01 -12.71 -1.84
C ARG A 124 2.46 -12.24 -1.75
N ALA A 125 3.13 -11.99 -2.88
CA ALA A 125 4.51 -11.50 -2.88
C ALA A 125 4.64 -10.15 -2.17
N SER A 126 3.70 -9.22 -2.39
CA SER A 126 3.65 -7.93 -1.66
C SER A 126 3.50 -8.13 -0.16
N ILE A 127 2.55 -8.97 0.27
CA ILE A 127 2.33 -9.27 1.69
C ILE A 127 3.58 -9.88 2.33
N LEU A 128 4.27 -10.79 1.62
CA LEU A 128 5.51 -11.39 2.12
C LEU A 128 6.64 -10.36 2.27
N MET A 129 6.71 -9.37 1.39
CA MET A 129 7.67 -8.26 1.48
C MET A 129 7.35 -7.35 2.66
N GLU A 130 6.09 -6.94 2.83
CA GLU A 130 5.62 -6.15 3.97
C GLU A 130 5.86 -6.89 5.30
N ALA A 131 5.68 -8.22 5.33
CA ALA A 131 5.93 -9.06 6.48
C ALA A 131 7.41 -9.30 6.81
N GLY A 132 8.35 -8.76 6.02
CA GLY A 132 9.78 -9.02 6.16
C GLY A 132 10.21 -10.45 5.78
N ARG A 133 9.31 -11.23 5.16
CA ARG A 133 9.53 -12.63 4.74
C ARG A 133 10.15 -12.67 3.34
N TYR A 134 11.24 -11.93 3.16
CA TYR A 134 11.85 -11.65 1.86
C TYR A 134 12.29 -12.90 1.09
N ALA A 135 12.76 -13.95 1.79
CA ALA A 135 13.16 -15.20 1.15
C ALA A 135 11.99 -15.95 0.49
N GLU A 136 10.82 -15.88 1.11
CA GLU A 136 9.58 -16.44 0.57
C GLU A 136 9.05 -15.58 -0.57
N ALA A 137 9.07 -14.25 -0.41
CA ALA A 137 8.74 -13.30 -1.48
C ALA A 137 9.59 -13.55 -2.72
N ARG A 138 10.92 -13.67 -2.56
CA ARG A 138 11.87 -13.99 -3.64
C ARG A 138 11.48 -15.28 -4.35
N THR A 139 11.11 -16.31 -3.61
CA THR A 139 10.74 -17.61 -4.19
C THR A 139 9.43 -17.51 -4.99
N ALA A 140 8.44 -16.77 -4.47
CA ALA A 140 7.19 -16.50 -5.17
C ALA A 140 7.43 -15.70 -6.46
N ILE A 141 8.17 -14.59 -6.38
CA ILE A 141 8.49 -13.73 -7.52
C ILE A 141 9.24 -14.50 -8.61
N ARG A 142 10.25 -15.29 -8.23
CA ARG A 142 11.00 -16.13 -9.19
C ARG A 142 10.13 -17.20 -9.84
N THR A 143 9.09 -17.67 -9.18
CA THR A 143 8.14 -18.61 -9.78
C THR A 143 7.30 -17.91 -10.84
N MET A 144 6.75 -16.72 -10.54
CA MET A 144 6.00 -15.91 -11.50
C MET A 144 6.83 -15.56 -12.74
N LEU A 145 8.09 -15.17 -12.54
CA LEU A 145 9.02 -14.80 -13.60
C LEU A 145 9.46 -15.97 -14.52
N ARG A 146 9.10 -17.22 -14.21
CA ARG A 146 9.29 -18.35 -15.13
C ARG A 146 8.19 -18.44 -16.17
N GLU A 147 7.00 -17.96 -15.83
CA GLU A 147 5.81 -18.06 -16.66
C GLU A 147 5.63 -16.81 -17.53
N GLU A 148 5.94 -15.64 -16.97
CA GLU A 148 5.79 -14.34 -17.64
C GLU A 148 7.03 -13.47 -17.42
N GLU A 149 7.52 -12.88 -18.51
CA GLU A 149 8.55 -11.84 -18.42
C GLU A 149 7.88 -10.51 -18.14
N ASP A 150 8.07 -10.00 -16.92
CA ASP A 150 7.49 -8.74 -16.47
C ASP A 150 8.54 -7.82 -15.84
N PRO A 151 8.79 -6.63 -16.42
CA PRO A 151 9.69 -5.62 -15.87
C PRO A 151 9.39 -5.22 -14.42
N GLU A 152 8.12 -5.13 -14.05
CA GLU A 152 7.70 -4.79 -12.68
C GLU A 152 8.16 -5.86 -11.69
N LEU A 153 7.90 -7.13 -12.00
CA LEU A 153 8.32 -8.25 -11.15
C LEU A 153 9.84 -8.39 -11.10
N GLN A 154 10.56 -8.08 -12.18
CA GLN A 154 12.03 -8.08 -12.17
C GLN A 154 12.59 -6.96 -11.28
N ALA A 155 12.03 -5.76 -11.36
CA ALA A 155 12.41 -4.65 -10.47
C ALA A 155 12.11 -5.02 -9.01
N TYR A 156 10.95 -5.62 -8.74
CA TYR A 156 10.57 -6.06 -7.41
C TYR A 156 11.45 -7.21 -6.88
N LEU A 157 11.95 -8.10 -7.75
CA LEU A 157 12.94 -9.11 -7.39
C LEU A 157 14.27 -8.48 -6.96
N GLY A 158 14.73 -7.44 -7.67
CA GLY A 158 15.91 -6.67 -7.28
C GLY A 158 15.75 -6.03 -5.90
N LEU A 159 14.60 -5.39 -5.67
CA LEU A 159 14.23 -4.81 -4.38
C LEU A 159 14.18 -5.87 -3.26
N THR A 160 13.66 -7.06 -3.56
CA THR A 160 13.63 -8.17 -2.61
C THR A 160 15.04 -8.58 -2.17
N TYR A 161 16.00 -8.67 -3.10
CA TYR A 161 17.39 -8.96 -2.73
C TYR A 161 18.03 -7.83 -1.91
N ALA A 162 17.67 -6.58 -2.16
CA ALA A 162 18.15 -5.46 -1.36
C ALA A 162 17.70 -5.59 0.11
N TYR A 163 16.41 -5.83 0.34
CA TYR A 163 15.88 -6.04 1.69
C TYR A 163 16.41 -7.31 2.38
N GLU A 164 16.79 -8.34 1.62
CA GLU A 164 17.52 -9.50 2.13
C GLU A 164 18.98 -9.20 2.54
N GLN A 165 19.43 -7.95 2.46
CA GLN A 165 20.83 -7.58 2.70
C GLN A 165 21.80 -8.28 1.71
N ARG A 166 21.36 -8.43 0.45
CA ARG A 166 22.13 -9.04 -0.64
C ARG A 166 22.34 -8.04 -1.79
N PRO A 167 23.06 -6.93 -1.55
CA PRO A 167 23.16 -5.83 -2.49
C PRO A 167 23.82 -6.20 -3.83
N ASP A 168 24.81 -7.11 -3.83
CA ASP A 168 25.43 -7.59 -5.06
C ASP A 168 24.43 -8.35 -5.95
N SER A 169 23.55 -9.16 -5.34
CA SER A 169 22.51 -9.88 -6.06
C SER A 169 21.43 -8.92 -6.58
N ALA A 170 21.04 -7.95 -5.75
CA ALA A 170 20.08 -6.91 -6.14
C ALA A 170 20.59 -6.10 -7.35
N LYS A 171 21.86 -5.67 -7.31
CA LYS A 171 22.51 -4.95 -8.40
C LYS A 171 22.48 -5.74 -9.71
N ILE A 172 22.84 -7.02 -9.69
CA ILE A 172 22.81 -7.86 -10.89
C ILE A 172 21.39 -7.89 -11.47
N VAL A 173 20.38 -8.12 -10.63
CA VAL A 173 18.98 -8.17 -11.08
C VAL A 173 18.51 -6.82 -11.62
N PHE A 174 18.84 -5.71 -10.96
CA PHE A 174 18.50 -4.38 -11.46
C PHE A 174 19.16 -4.08 -12.80
N ASP A 175 20.45 -4.42 -12.98
CA ASP A 175 21.16 -4.23 -14.24
C ASP A 175 20.54 -5.08 -15.37
N GLU A 176 20.18 -6.32 -15.09
CA GLU A 176 19.50 -7.20 -16.05
C GLU A 176 18.11 -6.66 -16.41
N ALA A 177 17.34 -6.19 -15.42
CA ALA A 177 16.01 -5.61 -15.63
C ALA A 177 16.09 -4.33 -16.48
N ILE A 178 17.04 -3.44 -16.19
CA ILE A 178 17.32 -2.23 -16.97
C ILE A 178 17.75 -2.55 -18.40
N ALA A 179 18.58 -3.57 -18.60
CA ALA A 179 19.04 -3.97 -19.93
C ALA A 179 17.89 -4.51 -20.80
N LYS A 180 16.93 -5.18 -20.18
CA LYS A 180 15.75 -5.75 -20.85
C LYS A 180 14.69 -4.70 -21.15
N GLU A 181 14.33 -3.90 -20.16
CA GLU A 181 13.33 -2.84 -20.30
C GLU A 181 13.89 -1.50 -19.75
N PRO A 182 14.64 -0.76 -20.59
CA PRO A 182 15.17 0.54 -20.21
C PRO A 182 14.10 1.60 -19.94
N GLY A 183 12.87 1.41 -20.43
CA GLY A 183 11.78 2.37 -20.23
C GLY A 183 11.10 2.26 -18.86
N TYR A 184 11.34 1.18 -18.10
CA TYR A 184 10.71 0.98 -16.79
C TYR A 184 11.47 1.73 -15.69
N VAL A 185 11.11 3.01 -15.53
CA VAL A 185 11.79 4.00 -14.67
C VAL A 185 11.93 3.53 -13.22
N GLN A 186 10.96 2.77 -12.72
CA GLN A 186 10.92 2.29 -11.34
C GLN A 186 12.15 1.44 -10.96
N THR A 187 12.74 0.70 -11.91
CA THR A 187 13.97 -0.07 -11.67
C THR A 187 15.14 0.82 -11.29
N TYR A 188 15.30 1.96 -11.97
CA TYR A 188 16.36 2.93 -11.66
C TYR A 188 16.15 3.58 -10.29
N LEU A 189 14.89 3.83 -9.93
CA LEU A 189 14.54 4.36 -8.62
C LEU A 189 14.96 3.40 -7.51
N PHE A 190 14.56 2.12 -7.60
CA PHE A 190 14.94 1.10 -6.61
C PHE A 190 16.45 0.86 -6.55
N ALA A 191 17.13 0.80 -7.70
CA ALA A 191 18.59 0.66 -7.72
C ALA A 191 19.29 1.88 -7.11
N GLY A 192 18.80 3.09 -7.42
CA GLY A 192 19.29 4.35 -6.88
C GLY A 192 19.12 4.45 -5.37
N SER A 193 17.91 4.17 -4.85
CA SER A 193 17.62 4.22 -3.42
C SER A 193 18.44 3.19 -2.65
N MET A 194 18.53 1.95 -3.15
CA MET A 194 19.39 0.91 -2.58
C MET A 194 20.86 1.35 -2.49
N CYS A 195 21.37 2.05 -3.51
CA CYS A 195 22.73 2.57 -3.47
C CYS A 195 22.90 3.74 -2.47
N ILE A 196 21.89 4.57 -2.25
CA ILE A 196 21.92 5.63 -1.22
C ILE A 196 22.01 4.99 0.18
N GLU A 197 21.18 3.97 0.45
CA GLU A 197 21.20 3.25 1.74
C GLU A 197 22.55 2.57 2.03
N GLN A 198 23.29 2.19 0.98
CA GLN A 198 24.64 1.63 1.08
C GLN A 198 25.75 2.68 1.06
N GLU A 199 25.41 3.97 1.12
CA GLU A 199 26.35 5.09 1.01
C GLU A 199 27.16 5.10 -0.31
N ALA A 200 26.69 4.35 -1.31
CA ALA A 200 27.29 4.24 -2.64
C ALA A 200 26.78 5.38 -3.56
N TYR A 201 26.85 6.63 -3.09
CA TYR A 201 26.18 7.77 -3.72
C TYR A 201 26.59 8.02 -5.17
N GLY A 202 27.87 7.80 -5.51
CA GLY A 202 28.34 7.90 -6.89
C GLY A 202 27.68 6.89 -7.84
N LEU A 203 27.34 5.69 -7.36
CA LEU A 203 26.59 4.70 -8.13
C LEU A 203 25.10 5.04 -8.13
N ALA A 204 24.54 5.52 -7.02
CA ALA A 204 23.16 6.01 -6.96
C ALA A 204 22.91 7.07 -8.02
N LEU A 205 23.78 8.08 -8.12
CA LEU A 205 23.69 9.14 -9.13
C LEU A 205 23.71 8.57 -10.55
N LYS A 206 24.52 7.54 -10.84
CA LYS A 206 24.53 6.91 -12.17
C LYS A 206 23.19 6.27 -12.53
N TYR A 207 22.59 5.52 -11.61
CA TYR A 207 21.26 4.92 -11.85
C TYR A 207 20.19 6.00 -12.00
N ILE A 208 20.15 6.96 -11.08
CA ILE A 208 19.14 8.01 -11.06
C ILE A 208 19.23 8.89 -12.31
N GLU A 209 20.44 9.25 -12.74
CA GLU A 209 20.64 10.03 -13.97
C GLU A 209 20.28 9.23 -15.23
N ALA A 210 20.48 7.90 -15.22
CA ALA A 210 19.99 7.06 -16.31
C ALA A 210 18.46 7.01 -16.34
N GLY A 211 17.80 6.88 -15.19
CA GLY A 211 16.33 6.96 -15.08
C GLY A 211 15.77 8.31 -15.54
N LEU A 212 16.40 9.42 -15.13
CA LEU A 212 16.01 10.77 -15.55
C LEU A 212 16.24 11.03 -17.06
N LYS A 213 17.07 10.23 -17.75
CA LYS A 213 17.13 10.31 -19.22
C LYS A 213 15.89 9.68 -19.88
N GLN A 214 15.29 8.68 -19.24
CA GLN A 214 14.05 8.05 -19.71
C GLN A 214 12.85 8.94 -19.39
N GLU A 215 12.81 9.48 -18.17
CA GLU A 215 11.75 10.37 -17.72
C GLU A 215 12.33 11.61 -17.02
N PRO A 216 12.66 12.69 -17.77
CA PRO A 216 13.29 13.89 -17.21
C PRO A 216 12.45 14.65 -16.17
N GLY A 217 11.13 14.43 -16.17
CA GLY A 217 10.19 15.06 -15.24
C GLY A 217 9.87 14.23 -14.01
N ASN A 218 10.48 13.05 -13.82
CA ASN A 218 10.17 12.18 -12.70
C ASN A 218 10.59 12.83 -11.38
N VAL A 219 9.60 13.29 -10.61
CA VAL A 219 9.81 14.08 -9.38
C VAL A 219 10.49 13.29 -8.28
N THR A 220 10.21 11.99 -8.18
CA THR A 220 10.80 11.10 -7.18
C THR A 220 12.28 10.85 -7.48
N LEU A 221 12.65 10.63 -8.75
CA LEU A 221 14.06 10.55 -9.15
C LEU A 221 14.80 11.88 -8.93
N LEU A 222 14.15 13.03 -9.14
CA LEU A 222 14.75 14.33 -8.80
C LEU A 222 15.00 14.44 -7.29
N PHE A 223 14.06 14.02 -6.45
CA PHE A 223 14.25 13.98 -5.01
C PHE A 223 15.45 13.10 -4.62
N TYR A 224 15.48 11.83 -5.05
CA TYR A 224 16.59 10.92 -4.75
C TYR A 224 17.92 11.40 -5.33
N LYS A 225 17.93 12.09 -6.48
CA LYS A 225 19.13 12.76 -7.00
C LYS A 225 19.61 13.82 -6.02
N GLY A 226 18.71 14.66 -5.56
CA GLY A 226 19.00 15.72 -4.60
C GLY A 226 19.58 15.18 -3.29
N VAL A 227 18.96 14.13 -2.73
CA VAL A 227 19.45 13.39 -1.55
C VAL A 227 20.86 12.86 -1.81
N ALA A 228 21.05 12.07 -2.87
CA ALA A 228 22.36 11.50 -3.22
C ALA A 228 23.44 12.58 -3.45
N GLN A 229 23.08 13.76 -3.95
CA GLN A 229 23.99 14.88 -4.12
C GLN A 229 24.39 15.50 -2.78
N VAL A 230 23.44 15.74 -1.87
CA VAL A 230 23.74 16.28 -0.54
C VAL A 230 24.67 15.34 0.22
N GLU A 231 24.33 14.05 0.26
CA GLU A 231 25.12 13.03 0.96
C GLU A 231 26.49 12.77 0.31
N ASN A 232 26.64 13.07 -0.98
CA ASN A 232 27.92 12.99 -1.71
C ASN A 232 28.72 14.31 -1.68
N ASP A 233 28.54 15.13 -0.65
CA ASP A 233 29.21 16.44 -0.45
C ASP A 233 28.95 17.49 -1.55
N GLN A 234 27.94 17.29 -2.41
CA GLN A 234 27.55 18.23 -3.48
C GLN A 234 26.41 19.14 -3.03
N LEU A 235 26.54 19.73 -1.84
CA LEU A 235 25.45 20.42 -1.14
C LEU A 235 24.71 21.45 -2.02
N ALA A 236 25.42 22.34 -2.70
CA ALA A 236 24.78 23.37 -3.53
C ALA A 236 23.96 22.77 -4.70
N ALA A 237 24.47 21.71 -5.32
CA ALA A 237 23.76 21.00 -6.38
C ALA A 237 22.55 20.24 -5.82
N GLY A 238 22.73 19.53 -4.71
CA GLY A 238 21.69 18.79 -4.02
C GLY A 238 20.53 19.69 -3.60
N CYS A 239 20.81 20.80 -2.92
CA CYS A 239 19.81 21.79 -2.53
C CYS A 239 19.05 22.38 -3.73
N SER A 240 19.75 22.67 -4.84
CA SER A 240 19.09 23.12 -6.06
C SER A 240 18.16 22.06 -6.64
N THR A 241 18.57 20.79 -6.65
CA THR A 241 17.77 19.67 -7.16
C THR A 241 16.57 19.38 -6.26
N LEU A 242 16.75 19.34 -4.94
CA LEU A 242 15.67 19.17 -3.96
C LEU A 242 14.64 20.30 -4.05
N THR A 243 15.08 21.55 -4.25
CA THR A 243 14.17 22.69 -4.47
C THR A 243 13.30 22.47 -5.71
N LYS A 244 13.86 21.91 -6.79
CA LYS A 244 13.08 21.57 -7.99
C LYS A 244 12.07 20.46 -7.72
N ALA A 245 12.46 19.41 -6.98
CA ALA A 245 11.56 18.33 -6.60
C ALA A 245 10.39 18.85 -5.74
N PHE A 246 10.68 19.70 -4.76
CA PHE A 246 9.66 20.37 -3.93
C PHE A 246 8.68 21.21 -4.77
N HIS A 247 9.19 22.08 -5.65
CA HIS A 247 8.32 22.89 -6.52
C HIS A 247 7.52 22.07 -7.53
N ALA A 248 7.94 20.83 -7.80
CA ALA A 248 7.21 19.88 -8.62
C ALA A 248 6.18 19.05 -7.83
N GLY A 249 5.99 19.33 -6.53
CA GLY A 249 4.97 18.71 -5.68
C GLY A 249 5.45 17.53 -4.83
N PHE A 250 6.76 17.33 -4.70
CA PHE A 250 7.31 16.29 -3.81
C PHE A 250 7.55 16.87 -2.42
N ASP A 251 6.53 16.85 -1.56
CA ASP A 251 6.52 17.52 -0.26
C ASP A 251 7.58 16.97 0.72
N ASP A 252 7.95 15.69 0.62
CA ASP A 252 9.01 15.07 1.46
C ASP A 252 10.39 15.74 1.27
N ALA A 253 10.59 16.48 0.17
CA ALA A 253 11.80 17.28 -0.02
C ALA A 253 11.95 18.41 1.02
N VAL A 254 10.86 18.85 1.65
CA VAL A 254 10.86 19.96 2.61
C VAL A 254 11.73 19.67 3.81
N ASP A 255 11.64 18.47 4.38
CA ASP A 255 12.36 18.14 5.60
C ASP A 255 13.87 18.07 5.33
N TYR A 256 14.25 17.47 4.19
CA TYR A 256 15.64 17.46 3.72
C TYR A 256 16.19 18.87 3.45
N LEU A 257 15.38 19.74 2.82
CA LEU A 257 15.78 21.12 2.54
C LEU A 257 15.99 21.91 3.85
N LYS A 258 15.12 21.75 4.84
CA LYS A 258 15.27 22.42 6.14
C LYS A 258 16.54 21.97 6.85
N GLU A 259 16.79 20.67 6.90
CA GLU A 259 17.91 20.08 7.61
C GLU A 259 19.26 20.45 6.99
N TYR A 260 19.39 20.38 5.67
CA TYR A 260 20.70 20.48 5.02
C TYR A 260 20.93 21.82 4.30
N CYS A 261 19.88 22.47 3.80
CA CYS A 261 20.00 23.61 2.88
C CYS A 261 19.70 24.96 3.52
N TYR A 262 18.86 24.99 4.56
CA TYR A 262 18.42 26.21 5.22
C TYR A 262 18.72 26.27 6.71
N SER A 263 19.36 25.24 7.29
CA SER A 263 19.83 25.31 8.67
C SER A 263 20.96 26.35 8.75
N THR A 264 20.73 27.44 9.47
CA THR A 264 21.83 28.33 9.89
C THR A 264 22.70 27.55 10.86
N LYS A 265 23.93 27.22 10.46
CA LYS A 265 24.95 26.76 11.41
C LYS A 265 25.21 27.93 12.37
N GLU A 266 24.77 27.79 13.63
CA GLU A 266 25.18 28.65 14.74
C GLU A 266 26.67 28.50 15.05
#